data_AF-A0A820YLC9-F1
#
_entry.id   AF-A0A820YLC9-F1
#
_cell.length_a   1.000
_cell.length_b   1.000
_cell.length_c   1.000
_cell.angle_alpha   90.00
_cell.angle_beta   90.00
_cell.angle_gamma   90.00
#
_symmetry.space_group_name_H-M   'P 1'
#
loop_
_entity.id
_entity.type
_entity.pdbx_description
1 polymer ?
#
loop_
_entity_poly.entity_id
_entity_poly.type
_entity_poly.pdbx_seq_one_letter_code
_entity_poly.pdbx_strand_id
1 'polypeptide(L)'
;LNACIGGRNYFYFLRVLTLGTIALMIWMYTALHLIFGDLEQYSIKYLLTQVYDPWFIYMLILTTFNAVWVALMTSFHLINAVFLGVTLNERLTGFRYSYFRDENTGKHTNPFGRQKFKNFLEAFGLFRLMSMCRYTRIDWSQVYDINQINEAKIN
;
A
#
# COMPACT_ATOMS: atom_id res chain seq x y z
N LEU A 1 4.37 12.82 -8.43
CA LEU A 1 2.96 13.16 -8.77
C LEU A 1 2.70 14.56 -8.25
N ASN A 2 2.61 15.57 -9.14
CA ASN A 2 2.35 16.97 -8.76
C ASN A 2 0.84 17.22 -8.63
N ALA A 3 0.15 16.40 -7.84
CA ALA A 3 -1.29 16.49 -7.63
C ALA A 3 -1.66 15.94 -6.24
N CYS A 4 -2.70 16.51 -5.63
CA CYS A 4 -3.25 16.00 -4.38
C CYS A 4 -3.81 14.59 -4.56
N ILE A 5 -3.51 13.71 -3.60
CA ILE A 5 -4.03 12.35 -3.56
C ILE A 5 -5.32 12.37 -2.73
N GLY A 6 -6.44 12.05 -3.35
CA GLY A 6 -7.76 11.96 -2.72
C GLY A 6 -8.55 10.74 -3.21
N GLY A 7 -9.81 10.60 -2.80
CA GLY A 7 -10.64 9.39 -3.02
C GLY A 7 -10.68 8.90 -4.48
N ARG A 8 -10.67 9.81 -5.47
CA ARG A 8 -10.71 9.45 -6.90
C ARG A 8 -9.41 8.87 -7.45
N ASN A 9 -8.26 9.28 -6.89
CA ASN A 9 -6.93 8.91 -7.38
C ASN A 9 -6.15 8.00 -6.42
N TYR A 10 -6.70 7.75 -5.24
CA TYR A 10 -6.06 6.98 -4.18
C TYR A 10 -5.69 5.56 -4.63
N PHE A 11 -6.59 4.86 -5.35
CA PHE A 11 -6.31 3.52 -5.84
C PHE A 11 -5.24 3.47 -6.92
N TYR A 12 -5.18 4.49 -7.80
CA TYR A 12 -4.10 4.59 -8.77
C TYR A 12 -2.76 4.81 -8.07
N PHE A 13 -2.73 5.70 -7.08
CA PHE A 13 -1.55 5.93 -6.26
C PHE A 13 -1.11 4.65 -5.54
N LEU A 14 -2.03 3.94 -4.88
CA LEU A 14 -1.74 2.68 -4.20
C LEU A 14 -1.17 1.63 -5.15
N ARG A 15 -1.75 1.48 -6.35
CA ARG A 15 -1.27 0.54 -7.36
C ARG A 15 0.12 0.90 -7.87
N VAL A 16 0.36 2.16 -8.24
CA VAL A 16 1.69 2.63 -8.67
C VAL A 16 2.72 2.41 -7.58
N LEU A 17 2.37 2.70 -6.32
CA LEU A 17 3.25 2.50 -5.18
C LEU A 17 3.58 1.01 -5.00
N THR A 18 2.58 0.13 -5.00
CA THR A 18 2.80 -1.33 -4.87
C THR A 18 3.63 -1.92 -6.01
N LEU A 19 3.34 -1.55 -7.26
CA LEU A 19 4.10 -2.01 -8.43
C LEU A 19 5.54 -1.48 -8.42
N GLY A 20 5.73 -0.20 -8.03
CA GLY A 20 7.05 0.39 -7.85
C GLY A 20 7.87 -0.36 -6.79
N THR A 21 7.26 -0.72 -5.66
CA THR A 21 7.90 -1.56 -4.64
C THR A 21 8.32 -2.92 -5.20
N ILE A 22 7.43 -3.61 -5.92
CA ILE A 22 7.76 -4.91 -6.52
C ILE A 22 8.92 -4.79 -7.51
N ALA A 23 8.91 -3.78 -8.38
CA ALA A 23 9.99 -3.55 -9.33
C ALA A 23 11.33 -3.30 -8.64
N LEU A 24 11.36 -2.48 -7.57
CA LEU A 24 12.56 -2.24 -6.78
C LEU A 24 13.04 -3.52 -6.07
N MET A 25 12.13 -4.35 -5.55
CA MET A 25 12.47 -5.62 -4.91
C MET A 25 13.08 -6.63 -5.90
N ILE A 26 12.54 -6.71 -7.12
CA ILE A 26 13.11 -7.55 -8.19
C ILE A 26 14.52 -7.06 -8.53
N TRP A 27 14.69 -5.75 -8.74
CA TRP A 27 16.00 -5.18 -9.02
C TRP A 27 17.01 -5.47 -7.90
N MET A 28 16.61 -5.25 -6.65
CA MET A 28 17.44 -5.53 -5.47
C MET A 28 17.81 -7.01 -5.38
N TYR A 29 16.87 -7.93 -5.63
CA TYR A 29 17.14 -9.36 -5.66
C TYR A 29 18.18 -9.71 -6.73
N THR A 30 18.03 -9.17 -7.95
CA THR A 30 18.99 -9.43 -9.03
C THR A 30 20.39 -8.87 -8.72
N ALA A 31 20.48 -7.68 -8.12
CA ALA A 31 21.74 -7.07 -7.73
C ALA A 31 22.44 -7.88 -6.63
N LEU A 32 21.69 -8.32 -5.62
CA LEU A 32 22.22 -9.16 -4.55
C LEU A 32 22.68 -10.53 -5.07
N HIS A 33 21.90 -11.18 -5.94
CA HIS A 33 22.29 -12.46 -6.53
C HIS A 33 23.63 -12.36 -7.29
N LEU A 34 23.85 -11.25 -7.99
CA LEU A 34 25.09 -10.99 -8.72
C LEU A 34 26.27 -10.79 -7.74
N ILE A 35 26.08 -9.96 -6.72
CA ILE A 35 27.10 -9.72 -5.68
C ILE A 35 27.43 -11.00 -4.91
N PHE A 36 26.43 -11.80 -4.53
CA PHE A 36 26.67 -13.05 -3.81
C PHE A 36 27.41 -14.08 -4.66
N GLY A 37 27.11 -14.19 -5.96
CA GLY A 37 27.88 -15.03 -6.87
C GLY A 37 29.35 -14.60 -6.95
N ASP A 38 29.62 -13.30 -7.05
CA ASP A 38 30.98 -12.78 -7.11
C ASP A 38 31.72 -12.91 -5.76
N LEU A 39 30.99 -12.89 -4.64
CA LEU A 39 31.55 -13.09 -3.29
C LEU A 39 32.03 -14.51 -3.02
N GLU A 40 31.49 -15.51 -3.71
CA GLU A 40 31.98 -16.89 -3.61
C GLU A 40 33.41 -17.03 -4.17
N GLN A 41 33.78 -16.15 -5.11
CA GLN A 41 35.07 -16.19 -5.80
C GLN A 41 36.06 -15.12 -5.32
N TYR A 42 35.57 -13.97 -4.85
CA TYR A 42 36.40 -12.81 -4.52
C TYR A 42 36.06 -12.19 -3.15
N SER A 43 37.04 -11.53 -2.53
CA SER A 43 36.82 -10.78 -1.29
C SER A 43 36.00 -9.50 -1.53
N ILE A 44 35.12 -9.15 -0.58
CA ILE A 44 34.28 -7.92 -0.60
C ILE A 44 35.09 -6.67 -0.98
N LYS A 45 36.29 -6.51 -0.40
CA LYS A 45 37.13 -5.32 -0.63
C LYS A 45 37.60 -5.23 -2.09
N TYR A 46 37.87 -6.38 -2.71
CA TYR A 46 38.25 -6.45 -4.12
C TYR A 46 37.06 -6.09 -5.02
N LEU A 47 35.88 -6.63 -4.72
CA LEU A 47 34.66 -6.33 -5.48
C LEU A 47 34.32 -4.84 -5.48
N LEU A 48 34.36 -4.21 -4.31
CA LEU A 48 34.02 -2.79 -4.14
C LEU A 48 35.04 -1.81 -4.72
N THR A 49 36.28 -2.24 -4.99
CA THR A 49 37.35 -1.34 -5.45
C THR A 49 37.82 -1.61 -6.87
N GLN A 50 37.65 -2.84 -7.38
CA GLN A 50 38.24 -3.27 -8.65
C GLN A 50 37.20 -3.85 -9.64
N VAL A 51 36.07 -4.37 -9.17
CA VAL A 51 35.11 -5.07 -10.04
C VAL A 51 33.92 -4.18 -10.39
N TYR A 52 33.32 -3.51 -9.40
CA TYR A 52 32.16 -2.65 -9.65
C TYR A 52 32.54 -1.20 -9.91
N ASP A 53 31.95 -0.62 -10.96
CA ASP A 53 32.00 0.81 -11.25
C ASP A 53 31.40 1.59 -10.05
N PRO A 54 32.05 2.67 -9.57
CA PRO A 54 31.47 3.59 -8.60
C PRO A 54 30.00 3.99 -8.88
N TRP A 55 29.62 4.11 -10.16
CA TRP A 55 28.22 4.38 -10.53
C TRP A 55 27.26 3.26 -10.11
N PHE A 56 27.67 2.00 -10.27
CA PHE A 56 26.89 0.84 -9.84
C PHE A 56 26.71 0.82 -8.33
N ILE A 57 27.78 1.10 -7.57
CA ILE A 57 27.73 1.17 -6.10
C ILE A 57 26.79 2.31 -5.65
N TYR A 58 26.87 3.47 -6.29
CA TYR A 58 25.97 4.59 -6.02
C TYR A 58 24.50 4.21 -6.27
N MET A 59 24.22 3.58 -7.42
CA MET A 59 22.89 3.10 -7.76
C MET A 59 22.39 2.08 -6.74
N LEU A 60 23.24 1.14 -6.30
CA LEU A 60 22.90 0.14 -5.29
C LEU A 60 22.48 0.78 -3.95
N ILE A 61 23.23 1.78 -3.47
CA ILE A 61 22.89 2.50 -2.23
C ILE A 61 21.56 3.24 -2.40
N LEU A 62 21.41 3.97 -3.51
CA LEU A 62 20.22 4.77 -3.77
C LEU A 62 18.96 3.90 -3.90
N THR A 63 19.02 2.82 -4.65
CA THR A 63 17.89 1.89 -4.83
C THR A 63 17.58 1.14 -3.54
N THR A 64 18.58 0.75 -2.74
CA THR A 64 18.35 0.12 -1.42
C THR A 64 17.59 1.06 -0.50
N PHE A 65 18.03 2.30 -0.38
CA PHE A 65 17.35 3.31 0.43
C PHE A 65 15.91 3.52 -0.05
N ASN A 66 15.72 3.70 -1.37
CA ASN A 66 14.40 3.89 -1.95
C ASN A 66 13.51 2.65 -1.79
N ALA A 67 14.05 1.44 -1.92
CA ALA A 67 13.31 0.20 -1.74
C ALA A 67 12.76 0.09 -0.31
N VAL A 68 13.61 0.33 0.70
CA VAL A 68 13.19 0.34 2.11
C VAL A 68 12.14 1.41 2.36
N TRP A 69 12.39 2.63 1.90
CA TRP A 69 11.46 3.76 2.07
C TRP A 69 10.08 3.48 1.46
N VAL A 70 10.08 3.07 0.19
CA VAL A 70 8.86 2.82 -0.57
C VAL A 70 8.13 1.58 -0.06
N ALA A 71 8.85 0.55 0.43
CA ALA A 71 8.24 -0.62 1.07
C ALA A 71 7.53 -0.26 2.39
N LEU A 72 8.13 0.60 3.21
CA LEU A 72 7.50 1.10 4.45
C LEU A 72 6.23 1.89 4.13
N MET A 73 6.31 2.83 3.17
CA MET A 73 5.15 3.60 2.73
C MET A 73 4.05 2.70 2.16
N THR A 74 4.41 1.72 1.35
CA THR A 74 3.46 0.74 0.77
C THR A 74 2.77 -0.06 1.86
N SER A 75 3.53 -0.60 2.80
CA SER A 75 3.00 -1.39 3.92
C SER A 75 1.99 -0.59 4.72
N PHE A 76 2.32 0.67 5.00
CA PHE A 76 1.43 1.56 5.72
C PHE A 76 0.13 1.82 4.97
N HIS A 77 0.19 2.13 3.67
CA HIS A 77 -1.01 2.33 2.87
C HIS A 77 -1.84 1.05 2.70
N LEU A 78 -1.21 -0.11 2.54
CA LEU A 78 -1.89 -1.41 2.46
C LEU A 78 -2.59 -1.77 3.78
N ILE A 79 -1.95 -1.55 4.93
CA ILE A 79 -2.56 -1.82 6.24
C ILE A 79 -3.83 -0.97 6.40
N ASN A 80 -3.72 0.33 6.11
CA ASN A 80 -4.85 1.24 6.24
C ASN A 80 -5.97 0.89 5.23
N ALA A 81 -5.65 0.65 3.95
CA ALA A 81 -6.64 0.33 2.93
C ALA A 81 -7.30 -1.06 3.13
N VAL A 82 -6.52 -2.09 3.42
CA VAL A 82 -7.00 -3.49 3.43
C VAL A 82 -7.58 -3.88 4.78
N PHE A 83 -6.87 -3.59 5.88
CA PHE A 83 -7.29 -4.06 7.21
C PHE A 83 -8.27 -3.10 7.88
N LEU A 84 -8.09 -1.80 7.66
CA LEU A 84 -8.95 -0.79 8.28
C LEU A 84 -10.02 -0.31 7.31
N GLY A 85 -9.79 -0.33 5.99
CA GLY A 85 -10.74 0.25 5.02
C GLY A 85 -10.86 1.76 5.19
N VAL A 86 -9.77 2.43 5.58
CA VAL A 86 -9.73 3.86 5.90
C VAL A 86 -8.44 4.45 5.32
N THR A 87 -8.49 5.67 4.80
CA THR A 87 -7.30 6.38 4.34
C THR A 87 -6.47 6.90 5.52
N LEU A 88 -5.16 7.13 5.30
CA LEU A 88 -4.31 7.69 6.35
C LEU A 88 -4.86 9.01 6.92
N ASN A 89 -5.38 9.89 6.05
CA ASN A 89 -5.92 11.18 6.45
C ASN A 89 -7.11 11.03 7.39
N GLU A 90 -8.01 10.08 7.10
CA GLU A 90 -9.15 9.75 7.94
C GLU A 90 -8.72 9.11 9.26
N ARG A 91 -7.62 8.35 9.31
CA ARG A 91 -7.07 7.82 10.56
C ARG A 91 -6.48 8.91 11.45
N LEU A 92 -5.67 9.82 10.89
CA LEU A 92 -5.01 10.88 11.63
C LEU A 92 -5.98 11.98 12.07
N THR A 93 -7.01 12.23 11.26
CA THR A 93 -8.07 13.21 11.53
C THR A 93 -9.34 12.55 12.07
N GLY A 94 -9.27 11.27 12.46
CA GLY A 94 -10.42 10.44 12.85
C GLY A 94 -11.20 11.01 14.04
N PHE A 95 -10.52 11.74 14.92
CA PHE A 95 -11.12 12.39 16.08
C PHE A 95 -12.17 13.45 15.72
N ARG A 96 -12.12 14.00 14.49
CA ARG A 96 -13.02 15.06 14.01
C ARG A 96 -14.34 14.51 13.47
N TYR A 97 -14.39 13.25 13.09
CA TYR A 97 -15.53 12.66 12.40
C TYR A 97 -16.42 11.89 13.38
N SER A 98 -17.68 12.34 13.52
CA SER A 98 -18.64 11.72 14.45
C SER A 98 -18.93 10.27 14.12
N TYR A 99 -18.84 9.86 12.85
CA TYR A 99 -19.10 8.48 12.40
C TYR A 99 -18.07 7.44 12.87
N PHE A 100 -16.92 7.86 13.41
CA PHE A 100 -15.99 6.95 14.08
C PHE A 100 -16.33 6.75 15.57
N ARG A 101 -17.28 7.51 16.13
CA ARG A 101 -17.80 7.35 17.48
C ARG A 101 -19.17 6.69 17.42
N ASP A 102 -19.32 5.59 18.14
CA ASP A 102 -20.63 5.01 18.40
C ASP A 102 -21.43 5.98 19.29
N GLU A 103 -22.56 6.47 18.77
CA GLU A 103 -23.40 7.49 19.40
C GLU A 103 -23.97 7.01 20.76
N ASN A 104 -24.12 5.69 20.94
CA ASN A 104 -24.69 5.09 22.14
C ASN A 104 -23.65 4.76 23.23
N THR A 105 -22.39 4.50 22.85
CA THR A 105 -21.35 4.06 23.80
C THR A 105 -20.14 4.99 23.86
N GLY A 106 -20.05 5.98 22.98
CA GLY A 106 -18.91 6.88 22.81
C GLY A 106 -17.62 6.18 22.37
N LYS A 107 -17.65 4.86 22.13
CA LYS A 107 -16.48 4.07 21.75
C LYS A 107 -16.11 4.30 20.29
N HIS A 108 -14.81 4.35 20.03
CA HIS A 108 -14.30 4.43 18.67
C HIS A 108 -14.53 3.09 17.96
N THR A 109 -15.46 3.04 17.01
CA THR A 109 -15.75 1.84 16.22
C THR A 109 -15.39 2.11 14.77
N ASN A 110 -14.67 1.18 14.13
CA ASN A 110 -14.38 1.28 12.70
C ASN A 110 -15.48 0.53 11.92
N PRO A 111 -16.41 1.25 11.24
CA PRO A 111 -17.54 0.63 10.54
C PRO A 111 -17.11 -0.13 9.26
N PHE A 112 -15.88 0.11 8.77
CA PHE A 112 -15.34 -0.44 7.52
C PHE A 112 -14.44 -1.68 7.72
N GLY A 113 -14.06 -2.01 8.96
CA GLY A 113 -13.02 -3.01 9.27
C GLY A 113 -13.40 -4.50 9.14
N ARG A 114 -14.57 -4.85 8.59
CA ARG A 114 -15.07 -6.25 8.64
C ARG A 114 -14.82 -7.09 7.37
N GLN A 115 -14.49 -6.48 6.23
CA GLN A 115 -14.44 -7.19 4.94
C GLN A 115 -13.05 -7.08 4.26
N LYS A 116 -12.00 -7.51 4.95
CA LYS A 116 -10.59 -7.42 4.52
C LYS A 116 -10.33 -7.89 3.08
N PHE A 117 -10.92 -9.02 2.70
CA PHE A 117 -10.76 -9.59 1.36
C PHE A 117 -11.40 -8.71 0.27
N LYS A 118 -12.56 -8.11 0.54
CA LYS A 118 -13.22 -7.20 -0.41
C LYS A 118 -12.46 -5.89 -0.54
N ASN A 119 -11.98 -5.32 0.57
CA ASN A 119 -11.11 -4.13 0.54
C ASN A 119 -9.82 -4.38 -0.27
N PHE A 120 -9.24 -5.59 -0.14
CA PHE A 120 -8.09 -5.99 -0.94
C PHE A 120 -8.40 -6.07 -2.44
N LEU A 121 -9.47 -6.78 -2.82
CA LEU A 121 -9.86 -6.89 -4.23
C LEU A 121 -10.14 -5.52 -4.85
N GLU A 122 -10.77 -4.62 -4.09
CA GLU A 122 -11.07 -3.26 -4.52
C GLU A 122 -9.81 -2.41 -4.68
N ALA A 123 -8.89 -2.48 -3.73
CA ALA A 123 -7.61 -1.79 -3.78
C ALA A 123 -6.84 -2.07 -5.08
N PHE A 124 -6.81 -3.34 -5.50
CA PHE A 124 -6.13 -3.77 -6.72
C PHE A 124 -7.00 -3.75 -7.98
N GLY A 125 -8.28 -3.36 -7.87
CA GLY A 125 -9.18 -3.23 -9.02
C GLY A 125 -9.56 -4.56 -9.66
N LEU A 126 -9.55 -5.65 -8.89
CA LEU A 126 -9.90 -7.00 -9.33
C LEU A 126 -11.43 -7.18 -9.41
N PHE A 127 -12.11 -6.26 -10.09
CA PHE A 127 -13.59 -6.16 -10.21
C PHE A 127 -14.26 -7.39 -10.80
N ARG A 128 -13.57 -8.13 -11.68
CA ARG A 128 -14.08 -9.39 -12.23
C ARG A 128 -14.22 -10.49 -11.16
N LEU A 129 -13.36 -10.49 -10.13
CA LEU A 129 -13.48 -11.40 -8.99
C LEU A 129 -14.57 -10.93 -8.01
N MET A 130 -14.76 -9.62 -7.86
CA MET A 130 -15.82 -9.02 -7.04
C MET A 130 -17.25 -9.25 -7.58
N SER A 131 -17.42 -9.34 -8.91
CA SER A 131 -18.70 -9.70 -9.52
C SER A 131 -19.18 -11.10 -9.12
N MET A 132 -18.27 -12.04 -8.86
CA MET A 132 -18.62 -13.37 -8.33
C MET A 132 -18.98 -13.33 -6.83
N CYS A 133 -18.53 -12.31 -6.11
CA CYS A 133 -18.76 -12.13 -4.67
C CYS A 133 -19.93 -11.17 -4.34
N ARG A 134 -20.79 -10.83 -5.31
CA ARG A 134 -21.93 -9.88 -5.15
C ARG A 134 -21.50 -8.57 -4.48
N TYR A 135 -20.46 -7.93 -5.01
CA TYR A 135 -19.94 -6.68 -4.45
C TYR A 135 -20.57 -5.45 -5.13
N THR A 136 -21.22 -4.59 -4.34
CA THR A 136 -21.64 -3.25 -4.74
C THR A 136 -20.46 -2.28 -4.65
N ARG A 137 -20.12 -1.59 -5.74
CA ARG A 137 -19.06 -0.60 -5.79
C ARG A 137 -19.34 0.53 -4.81
N ILE A 138 -18.52 0.66 -3.76
CA ILE A 138 -18.60 1.78 -2.81
C ILE A 138 -17.79 2.92 -3.42
N ASP A 139 -18.44 4.04 -3.70
CA ASP A 139 -17.75 5.26 -4.11
C ASP A 139 -17.13 5.95 -2.90
N TRP A 140 -15.82 5.80 -2.72
CA TRP A 140 -15.03 6.41 -1.64
C TRP A 140 -14.98 7.95 -1.69
N SER A 141 -15.53 8.58 -2.72
CA SER A 141 -15.70 10.03 -2.76
C SER A 141 -17.01 10.52 -2.13
N GLN A 142 -17.92 9.61 -1.81
CA GLN A 142 -19.20 9.92 -1.18
C GLN A 142 -19.14 9.65 0.33
N VAL A 143 -19.68 10.59 1.11
CA VAL A 143 -19.90 10.40 2.55
C VAL A 143 -21.19 9.60 2.68
N TYR A 144 -21.09 8.35 3.15
CA TYR A 144 -22.25 7.52 3.43
C TYR A 144 -22.66 7.67 4.89
N ASP A 145 -23.97 7.78 5.13
CA ASP A 145 -24.51 7.56 6.46
C ASP A 145 -24.37 6.09 6.86
N ILE A 146 -24.12 5.84 8.15
CA ILE A 146 -23.89 4.49 8.70
C ILE A 146 -25.05 3.55 8.35
N ASN A 147 -26.27 4.09 8.28
CA ASN A 147 -27.48 3.35 7.92
C ASN A 147 -27.45 2.85 6.47
N GLN A 148 -26.97 3.67 5.53
CA GLN A 148 -26.84 3.29 4.11
C GLN A 148 -25.78 2.20 3.90
N ILE A 149 -24.67 2.25 4.67
CA ILE A 149 -23.66 1.20 4.68
C ILE A 149 -24.23 -0.12 5.21
N ASN A 150 -25.12 -0.07 6.20
CA ASN A 150 -25.75 -1.25 6.78
C ASN A 150 -26.80 -1.85 5.81
N GLU A 151 -27.57 -1.03 5.11
CA GLU A 151 -28.51 -1.48 4.08
C GLU A 151 -27.79 -2.14 2.88
N ALA A 152 -26.67 -1.57 2.43
CA ALA A 152 -25.84 -2.16 1.37
C ALA A 152 -25.17 -3.48 1.77
N LYS A 153 -25.12 -3.83 3.06
CA LYS A 153 -24.59 -5.11 3.57
C LYS A 153 -25.65 -6.21 3.64
N ILE A 154 -26.94 -5.87 3.62
CA ILE A 154 -28.06 -6.81 3.79
C ILE A 154 -28.55 -7.37 2.44
N ASN A 155 -28.29 -6.66 1.34
CA ASN A 155 -28.55 -7.08 -0.04
C ASN A 155 -27.32 -7.74 -0.68
#